data_AF-A0A392QCX4-F1
#
_entry.id   AF-A0A392QCX4-F1
#
_cell.length_a   1.000
_cell.length_b   1.000
_cell.length_c   1.000
_cell.angle_alpha   90.00
_cell.angle_beta   90.00
_cell.angle_gamma   90.00
#
_symmetry.space_group_name_H-M   'P 1'
#
loop_
_entity.id
_entity.type
_entity.pdbx_description
1 polymer ?
#
loop_
_entity_poly.entity_id
_entity_poly.type
_entity_poly.pdbx_seq_one_letter_code
_entity_poly.pdbx_strand_id
1 'polypeptide(L)' 'MVWDKKVGDVLQLSVVRASQDDPIDVNMVVDEVAVEKFNR' A
#
# COMPACT_ATOMS: atom_id res chain seq x y z
N MET A 1 3.46 -12.30 7.99
CA MET A 1 3.30 -10.95 8.57
C MET A 1 1.87 -10.54 8.28
N VAL A 2 0.97 -10.61 9.27
CA VAL A 2 -0.32 -9.92 9.17
C VAL A 2 -0.02 -8.46 9.52
N TRP A 3 -0.17 -7.54 8.57
CA TRP A 3 -0.07 -6.12 8.88
C TRP A 3 -1.40 -5.72 9.50
N ASP A 4 -1.42 -5.39 10.79
CA ASP A 4 -2.58 -4.84 11.50
C ASP A 4 -2.85 -3.41 10.99
N LYS A 5 -3.39 -3.32 9.76
CA LYS A 5 -3.74 -2.05 9.09
C LYS A 5 -5.19 -1.73 9.37
N LYS A 6 -5.45 -0.45 9.64
CA LYS A 6 -6.79 0.08 9.91
C LYS A 6 -7.26 0.94 8.75
N VAL A 7 -8.59 1.04 8.61
CA VAL A 7 -9.21 1.95 7.65
C VAL A 7 -8.77 3.38 7.96
N GLY A 8 -8.34 4.11 6.94
CA GLY A 8 -7.80 5.46 7.07
C GLY A 8 -6.28 5.51 7.30
N ASP A 9 -5.60 4.38 7.47
CA ASP A 9 -4.13 4.35 7.46
C ASP A 9 -3.60 4.83 6.11
N VAL A 10 -2.46 5.52 6.13
CA VAL A 10 -1.74 5.88 4.91
C VAL A 10 -0.58 4.92 4.71
N LEU A 11 -0.57 4.24 3.57
CA LEU A 11 0.51 3.37 3.13
C LEU A 11 1.36 4.11 2.09
N GLN A 12 2.66 4.20 2.35
CA GLN A 12 3.62 4.63 1.34
C GLN A 12 4.11 3.38 0.58
N LEU A 13 3.87 3.37 -0.73
CA LEU A 13 4.26 2.30 -1.63
C LEU A 13 5.28 2.83 -2.63
N SER A 14 6.45 2.21 -2.71
CA SER A 14 7.44 2.52 -3.74
C SER A 14 7.18 1.63 -4.96
N VAL A 15 6.70 2.22 -6.04
CA VAL A 15 6.41 1.52 -7.29
C VAL A 15 7.61 1.62 -8.22
N VAL A 16 8.27 0.50 -8.46
CA VAL A 16 9.32 0.38 -9.48
C VAL A 16 8.63 0.08 -10.81
N ARG A 17 8.84 0.93 -11.82
CA ARG A 17 8.35 0.69 -13.19
C ARG A 17 9.52 0.17 -14.01
N ALA A 18 9.28 -0.85 -14.85
CA ALA A 18 10.33 -1.44 -15.69
C ALA A 18 11.04 -0.45 -16.64
N SER A 19 10.44 0.71 -16.88
CA SER A 19 10.96 1.77 -17.77
C SER A 19 11.52 2.99 -17.03
N GLN A 20 11.59 2.98 -15.70
CA GLN A 20 12.16 4.07 -14.90
C GLN A 20 13.07 3.50 -13.82
N ASP A 21 14.31 3.99 -13.78
CA ASP A 21 15.30 3.63 -12.76
C ASP A 21 14.94 4.21 -11.38
N ASP A 22 14.19 5.32 -11.35
CA ASP A 22 13.74 5.96 -10.11
C ASP A 22 12.37 5.39 -9.66
N PRO A 23 12.28 4.80 -8.46
CA PRO A 23 11.01 4.38 -7.89
C PRO A 23 10.10 5.58 -7.62
N ILE A 24 8.81 5.42 -7.91
CA ILE A 24 7.79 6.44 -7.61
C ILE A 24 7.12 6.07 -6.29
N ASP A 25 7.25 6.95 -5.31
CA ASP A 25 6.52 6.80 -4.06
C ASP A 25 5.08 7.31 -4.20
N VAL A 26 4.13 6.44 -3.89
CA VAL A 26 2.70 6.76 -3.87
C VAL A 26 2.12 6.53 -2.49
N ASN A 27 1.30 7.48 -2.04
CA ASN A 27 0.54 7.34 -0.81
C ASN A 27 -0.85 6.78 -1.14
N MET A 28 -1.21 5.67 -0.52
CA MET A 28 -2.53 5.04 -0.63
C MET A 28 -3.23 5.11 0.72
N VAL A 29 -4.48 5.54 0.72
CA VAL A 29 -5.34 5.46 1.91
C VAL A 29 -5.97 4.08 1.96
N VAL A 30 -5.86 3.42 3.10
CA VAL A 30 -6.45 2.09 3.34
C VAL A 30 -7.95 2.21 3.47
N ASP A 31 -8.68 1.53 2.58
CA ASP A 31 -10.13 1.37 2.65
C ASP A 31 -10.52 0.04 3.33
N GLU A 32 -11.82 -0.16 3.55
CA GLU A 32 -12.36 -1.37 4.18
C GLU A 32 -11.99 -2.65 3.41
N VAL A 33 -11.97 -2.59 2.08
CA VAL A 33 -11.65 -3.73 1.21
C VAL A 33 -10.17 -4.11 1.32
N ALA A 34 -9.28 -3.11 1.43
CA ALA A 34 -7.86 -3.33 1.62
C ALA A 34 -7.57 -4.00 2.96
N VAL A 35 -8.25 -3.61 4.04
CA VAL A 35 -8.13 -4.26 5.37
C VAL A 35 -8.49 -5.75 5.29
N GLU A 36 -9.60 -6.09 4.62
CA GLU A 36 -10.00 -7.50 4.44
C GLU A 36 -8.93 -8.31 3.68
N LYS A 37 -8.27 -7.70 2.70
CA LYS A 37 -7.21 -8.36 1.92
C LYS A 37 -5.89 -8.49 2.67
N PHE A 38 -5.54 -7.55 3.55
CA PHE A 38 -4.31 -7.62 4.36
C PHE A 38 -4.41 -8.64 5.51
N ASN A 39 -5.62 -8.90 5.99
CA ASN A 39 -5.89 -9.84 7.08
C ASN A 39 -6.11 -11.29 6.61
N ARG A 40 -5.97 -11.56 5.30
CA ARG A 40 -6.01 -12.90 4.71
C ARG A 40 -4.60 -13.45 4.51
#